data_AF-A0A3B0YCM1-F1
#
_entry.id   AF-A0A3B0YCM1-F1
#
_cell.length_a   1.000
_cell.length_b   1.000
_cell.length_c   1.000
_cell.angle_alpha   90.00
_cell.angle_beta   90.00
_cell.angle_gamma   90.00
#
_symmetry.space_group_name_H-M   'P 1'
#
loop_
_entity.id
_entity.type
_entity.pdbx_description
1 polymer ?
#
loop_
_entity_poly.entity_id
_entity_poly.type
_entity_poly.pdbx_seq_one_letter_code
_entity_poly.pdbx_strand_id
1 'polypeptide(L)'
;MGMTSVRMPDELLSQLEEAAEKLRRSKGWIINDAVKEYLKRETRKTQMLAETREALADIKAGRVVDGTEIIEWLDTWGSEIKKP
;
A
#
# COMPACT_ATOMS: atom_id res chain seq x y z
N MET A 1 -16.83 15.11 -14.75
CA MET A 1 -16.64 14.70 -13.34
C MET A 1 -18.00 14.36 -12.76
N GLY A 2 -18.13 13.24 -12.05
CA GLY A 2 -19.36 12.87 -11.35
C GLY A 2 -19.38 13.48 -9.94
N MET A 3 -20.56 13.75 -9.40
CA MET A 3 -20.75 14.21 -8.04
C MET A 3 -21.39 13.10 -7.21
N THR A 4 -20.81 12.80 -6.05
CA THR A 4 -21.38 11.86 -5.08
C THR A 4 -21.77 12.64 -3.82
N SER A 5 -23.01 12.51 -3.37
CA SER A 5 -23.46 13.05 -2.09
C SER A 5 -23.28 12.01 -1.00
N VAL A 6 -22.70 12.40 0.13
CA VAL A 6 -22.42 11.52 1.27
C VAL A 6 -23.01 12.13 2.52
N ARG A 7 -23.75 11.33 3.29
CA ARG A 7 -24.23 11.75 4.61
C ARG A 7 -23.08 11.64 5.60
N MET A 8 -22.83 12.72 6.32
CA MET A 8 -21.78 12.80 7.33
C MET A 8 -22.40 13.09 8.70
N PRO A 9 -21.99 12.40 9.78
CA PRO A 9 -22.37 12.79 11.14
C PRO A 9 -21.87 14.19 11.47
N ASP A 10 -22.63 14.95 12.26
CA ASP A 10 -22.31 16.35 12.58
C ASP A 10 -20.90 16.51 13.19
N GLU A 11 -20.52 15.59 14.08
CA GLU A 11 -19.19 15.58 14.70
C GLU A 11 -18.06 15.48 13.65
N LEU A 12 -18.21 14.60 12.66
CA LEU A 12 -17.22 14.42 11.61
C LEU A 12 -17.18 15.64 10.68
N LEU A 13 -18.33 16.28 10.43
CA LEU A 13 -18.40 17.50 9.65
C LEU A 13 -17.66 18.65 10.37
N SER A 14 -17.86 18.81 11.68
CA SER A 14 -17.14 19.81 12.47
C SER A 14 -15.62 19.58 12.46
N GLN A 15 -15.17 18.34 12.62
CA GLN A 15 -13.74 18.00 12.51
C GLN A 15 -13.17 18.33 11.12
N LEU A 16 -13.93 18.05 10.06
CA LEU A 16 -13.52 18.37 8.69
C LEU A 16 -13.44 19.89 8.45
N GLU A 17 -14.36 20.67 9.03
CA GLU A 17 -14.35 22.13 8.95
C GLU A 17 -13.13 22.73 9.65
N GLU A 18 -12.84 22.28 10.87
CA GLU A 18 -11.65 22.70 11.61
C GLU A 18 -10.36 22.34 10.83
N ALA A 19 -10.30 21.13 10.25
CA ALA A 19 -9.17 20.73 9.41
C ALA A 19 -9.04 21.59 8.15
N ALA A 20 -10.15 21.91 7.49
CA ALA A 20 -10.18 22.78 6.32
C ALA A 20 -9.62 24.17 6.61
N GLU A 21 -10.00 24.76 7.74
CA GLU A 21 -9.49 26.06 8.21
C GLU A 21 -7.99 25.98 8.52
N LYS A 22 -7.57 25.02 9.34
CA LYS A 22 -6.16 24.84 9.73
C LYS A 22 -5.24 24.63 8.53
N LEU A 23 -5.66 23.80 7.58
CA LEU A 23 -4.87 23.45 6.40
C LEU A 23 -5.02 24.49 5.27
N ARG A 24 -5.92 25.47 5.41
CA ARG A 24 -6.30 26.42 4.34
C ARG A 24 -6.67 25.71 3.04
N ARG A 25 -7.48 24.66 3.15
CA ARG A 25 -7.98 23.85 2.02
C ARG A 25 -9.48 23.75 2.06
N SER A 26 -10.11 23.55 0.90
CA SER A 26 -11.56 23.29 0.86
C SER A 26 -11.87 21.90 1.42
N LYS A 27 -13.06 21.74 2.02
CA LYS A 27 -13.58 20.43 2.47
C LYS A 27 -13.51 19.38 1.37
N GLY A 28 -13.93 19.74 0.15
CA GLY A 28 -13.89 18.85 -1.01
C GLY A 28 -12.48 18.42 -1.41
N TRP A 29 -11.48 19.29 -1.25
CA TRP A 29 -10.08 18.91 -1.48
C TRP A 29 -9.62 17.86 -0.47
N ILE A 30 -9.91 18.07 0.83
CA ILE A 30 -9.55 17.13 1.90
C ILE A 30 -10.26 15.79 1.72
N ILE A 31 -11.56 15.80 1.40
CA ILE A 31 -12.32 14.57 1.12
C ILE A 31 -11.70 13.81 -0.05
N ASN A 32 -11.39 14.49 -1.15
CA ASN A 32 -10.78 13.84 -2.32
C ASN A 32 -9.40 13.25 -2.00
N ASP A 33 -8.59 13.97 -1.21
CA ASP A 33 -7.28 13.50 -0.79
C ASP A 33 -7.37 12.27 0.12
N ALA A 34 -8.26 12.31 1.11
CA ALA A 34 -8.52 11.20 2.01
C ALA A 34 -9.02 9.94 1.27
N VAL A 35 -9.92 10.11 0.30
CA VAL A 35 -10.42 9.00 -0.54
C VAL A 35 -9.30 8.41 -1.39
N LYS A 36 -8.45 9.24 -2.01
CA LYS A 36 -7.30 8.75 -2.79
C LYS A 36 -6.35 7.92 -1.93
N GLU A 37 -6.01 8.42 -0.74
CA GLU A 37 -5.10 7.70 0.15
C GLU A 37 -5.74 6.42 0.70
N TYR A 38 -7.03 6.43 1.01
CA TYR A 38 -7.78 5.23 1.39
C TYR A 38 -7.71 4.16 0.30
N LEU A 39 -8.04 4.51 -0.94
CA LEU A 39 -8.03 3.57 -2.07
C LEU A 39 -6.62 3.04 -2.33
N LYS A 40 -5.59 3.89 -2.24
CA LYS A 40 -4.20 3.46 -2.39
C LYS A 40 -3.80 2.41 -1.35
N ARG A 41 -4.21 2.60 -0.08
CA ARG A 41 -3.96 1.61 0.98
C ARG A 41 -4.70 0.31 0.73
N GLU A 42 -5.95 0.36 0.28
CA GLU A 42 -6.74 -0.85 0.02
C GLU A 42 -6.20 -1.65 -1.18
N THR A 43 -5.77 -0.97 -2.24
CA THR A 43 -5.07 -1.59 -3.38
C THR A 43 -3.78 -2.27 -2.92
N ARG A 44 -2.94 -1.58 -2.13
CA ARG A 44 -1.70 -2.17 -1.59
C ARG A 44 -1.99 -3.41 -0.75
N LYS A 45 -2.97 -3.35 0.14
CA LYS A 45 -3.37 -4.48 0.98
C LYS A 45 -3.81 -5.68 0.13
N THR A 46 -4.61 -5.42 -0.90
CA THR A 46 -5.08 -6.46 -1.82
C THR A 46 -3.91 -7.11 -2.58
N GLN A 47 -2.97 -6.30 -3.07
CA GLN A 47 -1.76 -6.77 -3.73
C GLN A 47 -0.89 -7.62 -2.80
N MET A 48 -0.59 -7.14 -1.59
CA MET A 48 0.18 -7.90 -0.60
C MET A 48 -0.47 -9.25 -0.27
N LEU A 49 -1.80 -9.29 -0.16
CA LEU A 49 -2.54 -10.53 0.06
C LEU A 49 -2.47 -11.48 -1.14
N ALA A 50 -2.43 -10.97 -2.37
CA ALA A 50 -2.25 -11.78 -3.56
C ALA A 50 -0.83 -12.37 -3.60
N GLU A 51 0.19 -11.54 -3.41
CA GLU A 51 1.61 -11.95 -3.36
C GLU A 51 1.85 -13.00 -2.25
N THR A 52 1.24 -12.80 -1.08
CA THR A 52 1.32 -13.78 0.03
C THR A 52 0.72 -15.14 -0.37
N ARG A 53 -0.41 -15.15 -1.09
CA ARG A 53 -1.01 -16.42 -1.55
C ARG A 53 -0.14 -17.13 -2.58
N GLU A 54 0.48 -16.39 -3.47
CA GLU A 54 1.43 -16.92 -4.45
C GLU A 54 2.66 -17.53 -3.75
N ALA A 55 3.28 -16.80 -2.82
CA ALA A 55 4.40 -17.31 -2.04
C ALA A 55 4.05 -18.59 -1.25
N LEU A 56 2.85 -18.65 -0.66
CA LEU A 56 2.36 -19.86 0.00
C LEU A 56 2.16 -21.03 -0.98
N ALA A 57 1.78 -20.75 -2.23
CA ALA A 57 1.66 -21.78 -3.27
C ALA A 57 3.04 -22.28 -3.73
N ASP A 58 4.03 -21.40 -3.83
CA ASP A 58 5.42 -21.76 -4.13
C ASP A 58 6.02 -22.66 -3.06
N ILE A 59 5.84 -22.31 -1.78
CA ILE A 59 6.27 -23.15 -0.65
C ILE A 59 5.63 -24.54 -0.74
N LYS A 60 4.32 -24.62 -0.98
CA LYS A 60 3.62 -25.91 -1.11
C LYS A 60 4.09 -26.73 -2.31
N ALA A 61 4.49 -26.08 -3.39
CA ALA A 61 5.00 -26.73 -4.58
C ALA A 61 6.50 -27.04 -4.52
N GLY A 62 7.18 -26.70 -3.41
CA GLY A 62 8.63 -26.87 -3.27
C GLY A 62 9.44 -25.91 -4.15
N ARG A 63 8.83 -24.84 -4.69
CA ARG A 63 9.51 -23.79 -5.45
C ARG A 63 10.20 -22.81 -4.49
N VAL A 64 11.12 -23.33 -3.69
CA VAL A 64 11.90 -22.57 -2.72
C VAL A 64 13.37 -22.80 -2.99
N VAL A 65 14.18 -21.81 -2.64
CA VAL A 65 15.64 -21.82 -2.77
C VAL A 65 16.24 -21.79 -1.36
N ASP A 66 17.42 -22.40 -1.20
CA ASP A 66 18.07 -22.48 0.10
C ASP A 66 18.54 -21.08 0.57
N GLY A 67 18.28 -20.78 1.84
CA GLY A 67 18.59 -19.47 2.40
C GLY A 67 20.09 -19.19 2.47
N THR A 68 20.92 -20.21 2.72
CA THR A 68 22.37 -20.07 2.77
C THR A 68 22.93 -19.83 1.36
N GLU A 69 22.41 -20.54 0.36
CA GLU A 69 22.77 -20.32 -1.04
C GLU A 69 22.46 -18.89 -1.51
N ILE A 70 21.29 -18.33 -1.15
CA ILE A 70 20.97 -16.92 -1.45
C ILE A 70 21.94 -15.97 -0.77
N ILE A 71 22.23 -16.15 0.52
CA ILE A 71 23.11 -15.23 1.26
C ILE A 71 24.51 -15.23 0.65
N GLU A 72 25.06 -16.41 0.35
CA GLU A 72 26.35 -16.53 -0.32
C GLU A 72 26.36 -15.91 -1.72
N TRP A 73 25.23 -15.94 -2.44
CA TRP A 73 25.08 -15.28 -3.72
C TRP A 73 25.00 -13.76 -3.56
N LEU A 74 24.23 -13.26 -2.59
CA LEU A 74 24.12 -11.83 -2.27
C LEU A 74 25.48 -11.22 -1.89
N ASP A 75 26.34 -11.97 -1.20
CA ASP A 75 27.71 -11.52 -0.87
C ASP A 75 28.59 -11.26 -2.11
N THR A 76 28.22 -11.85 -3.25
CA THR A 76 28.90 -11.60 -4.54
C THR A 76 28.33 -10.43 -5.32
N TRP A 77 27.20 -9.83 -4.88
CA TRP A 77 26.60 -8.67 -5.54
C TRP A 77 27.54 -7.45 -5.52
N GLY A 78 27.84 -6.92 -6.71
CA GLY A 78 28.79 -5.81 -6.87
C GLY A 78 30.24 -6.26 -7.10
N SER A 79 30.52 -7.55 -7.03
CA SER A 79 31.76 -8.16 -7.54
C SER A 79 31.55 -8.70 -8.96
N GLU A 80 32.62 -8.90 -9.73
CA GLU A 80 32.53 -9.53 -11.07
C GLU A 80 32.17 -11.03 -11.02
N ILE A 81 32.06 -11.61 -9.82
CA ILE A 81 31.73 -13.02 -9.62
C ILE A 81 30.22 -13.16 -9.58
N LYS A 82 29.63 -13.72 -10.63
CA LYS A 82 28.23 -14.18 -10.60
C LYS A 82 28.20 -15.63 -10.14
N LYS A 83 27.70 -15.88 -8.92
CA LYS A 83 27.10 -17.19 -8.62
C LYS A 83 25.74 -17.28 -9.38
N PRO A 84 25.35 -18.47 -9.87
CA PRO A 84 24.12 -18.65 -10.65
C PRO A 84 22.85 -18.34 -9.86
#